data_AF-A0A935FN55-F1
#
_entry.id   AF-A0A935FN55-F1
#
_cell.length_a   1.000
_cell.length_b   1.000
_cell.length_c   1.000
_cell.angle_alpha   90.00
_cell.angle_beta   90.00
_cell.angle_gamma   90.00
#
_symmetry.space_group_name_H-M   'P 1'
#
loop_
_entity.id
_entity.type
_entity.pdbx_description
1 polymer ?
#
loop_
_entity_poly.entity_id
_entity_poly.type
_entity_poly.pdbx_seq_one_letter_code
_entity_poly.pdbx_strand_id
1 'polypeptide(L)'
;MDGEAEKRLLAAVFARAVRDLLVYRRGRTDEERQLAEAARAWLFEGADDETGITSFPGICQVMNLDGARVRNQLRHMLPQAVAGVGSAAAWFETD
;
A
#
# COMPACT_ATOMS: atom_id res chain seq x y z
N MET A 1 -0.34 -9.35 27.33
CA MET A 1 -1.41 -9.80 26.40
C MET A 1 -1.73 -8.76 25.33
N ASP A 2 -1.22 -7.52 25.43
CA ASP A 2 -1.62 -6.42 24.52
C ASP A 2 -1.09 -6.51 23.08
N GLY A 3 0.12 -7.06 22.88
CA GLY A 3 0.75 -7.07 21.55
C GLY A 3 0.03 -7.94 20.50
N GLU A 4 -0.77 -8.92 20.90
CA GLU A 4 -1.52 -9.77 19.95
C GLU A 4 -2.76 -9.06 19.42
N ALA A 5 -3.48 -8.32 20.27
CA ALA A 5 -4.63 -7.53 19.84
C ALA A 5 -4.22 -6.39 18.91
N GLU A 6 -3.11 -5.72 19.22
CA GLU A 6 -2.50 -4.68 18.39
C GLU A 6 -2.09 -5.23 17.02
N LYS A 7 -1.35 -6.35 16.97
CA LYS A 7 -0.98 -6.99 15.69
C LYS A 7 -2.18 -7.35 14.84
N ARG A 8 -3.28 -7.84 15.44
CA ARG A 8 -4.53 -8.12 14.71
C ARG A 8 -5.16 -6.87 14.13
N LEU A 9 -5.14 -5.76 14.89
CA LEU A 9 -5.64 -4.48 14.40
C LEU A 9 -4.80 -3.98 13.21
N LEU A 10 -3.47 -3.99 13.33
CA LEU A 10 -2.57 -3.56 12.25
C LEU A 10 -2.69 -4.47 11.01
N ALA A 11 -2.83 -5.79 11.21
CA ALA A 11 -3.10 -6.72 10.13
C ALA A 11 -4.45 -6.43 9.44
N ALA A 12 -5.47 -6.03 10.20
CA ALA A 12 -6.77 -5.64 9.64
C ALA A 12 -6.67 -4.34 8.83
N VAL A 13 -5.89 -3.36 9.29
CA VAL A 13 -5.61 -2.11 8.54
C VAL A 13 -4.93 -2.44 7.21
N PHE A 14 -3.87 -3.25 7.24
CA PHE A 14 -3.17 -3.68 6.03
C PHE A 14 -4.10 -4.45 5.06
N ALA A 15 -4.84 -5.43 5.57
CA ALA A 15 -5.78 -6.21 4.77
C ALA A 15 -6.90 -5.34 4.17
N ARG A 16 -7.33 -4.29 4.89
CA ARG A 16 -8.33 -3.33 4.40
C ARG A 16 -7.77 -2.53 3.23
N ALA A 17 -6.56 -1.97 3.35
CA ALA A 17 -5.94 -1.23 2.25
C ALA A 17 -5.79 -2.10 0.99
N VAL A 18 -5.30 -3.34 1.13
CA VAL A 18 -5.19 -4.27 0.00
C VAL A 18 -6.57 -4.59 -0.61
N ARG A 19 -7.60 -4.77 0.22
CA ARG A 19 -8.97 -5.02 -0.24
C ARG A 19 -9.55 -3.82 -0.98
N ASP A 20 -9.41 -2.62 -0.45
CA ASP A 20 -9.94 -1.40 -1.08
C ASP A 20 -9.29 -1.20 -2.45
N LEU A 21 -7.97 -1.42 -2.54
CA LEU A 21 -7.26 -1.41 -3.81
C LEU A 21 -7.79 -2.48 -4.79
N LEU A 22 -8.05 -3.70 -4.32
CA LEU A 22 -8.55 -4.81 -5.14
C LEU A 22 -9.98 -4.61 -5.66
N VAL A 23 -10.87 -4.17 -4.77
CA VAL A 23 -12.31 -4.06 -5.02
C VAL A 23 -12.61 -2.81 -5.83
N TYR A 24 -12.02 -1.68 -5.44
CA TYR A 24 -12.36 -0.38 -6.01
C TYR A 24 -11.41 0.09 -7.13
N ARG A 25 -10.46 -0.74 -7.57
CA ARG A 25 -9.60 -0.46 -8.75
C ARG A 25 -10.36 -0.06 -10.02
N ARG A 26 -11.63 -0.46 -10.15
CA ARG A 26 -12.52 -0.11 -11.26
C ARG A 26 -13.70 0.73 -10.77
N GLY A 27 -13.46 1.54 -9.74
CA GLY A 27 -14.45 2.39 -9.09
C GLY A 27 -15.29 3.13 -10.12
N ARG A 28 -16.61 2.93 -10.03
CA ARG A 28 -17.61 3.52 -10.89
C ARG A 28 -18.08 4.86 -10.36
N THR A 29 -17.93 5.08 -9.06
CA THR A 29 -18.18 6.34 -8.38
C THR A 29 -16.88 7.03 -8.00
N ASP A 30 -16.93 8.34 -7.74
CA ASP A 30 -15.77 9.09 -7.30
C ASP A 30 -15.30 8.66 -5.91
N GLU A 31 -16.22 8.27 -5.02
CA GLU A 31 -15.88 7.73 -3.70
C GLU A 31 -15.06 6.44 -3.80
N GLU A 32 -15.46 5.50 -4.67
CA GLU A 32 -14.71 4.26 -4.88
C GLU A 32 -13.31 4.54 -5.44
N ARG A 33 -13.19 5.49 -6.37
CA ARG A 33 -11.88 5.89 -6.91
C ARG A 33 -11.00 6.52 -5.84
N GLN A 34 -11.56 7.36 -4.98
CA GLN A 34 -10.83 7.97 -3.86
C GLN A 34 -10.33 6.91 -2.86
N LEU A 35 -11.16 5.91 -2.54
CA LEU A 35 -10.74 4.80 -1.66
C LEU A 35 -9.61 3.97 -2.28
N ALA A 36 -9.70 3.65 -3.57
CA ALA A 36 -8.63 2.94 -4.27
C ALA A 36 -7.33 3.74 -4.30
N GLU A 37 -7.42 5.05 -4.56
CA GLU A 37 -6.25 5.94 -4.63
C GLU A 37 -5.61 6.15 -3.26
N ALA A 38 -6.41 6.35 -2.21
CA ALA A 38 -5.89 6.44 -0.84
C ALA A 38 -5.18 5.15 -0.42
N ALA A 39 -5.75 3.99 -0.73
CA ALA A 39 -5.11 2.71 -0.46
C ALA A 39 -3.81 2.53 -1.27
N ARG A 40 -3.79 2.96 -2.54
CA ARG A 40 -2.61 2.92 -3.40
C ARG A 40 -1.49 3.81 -2.84
N ALA A 41 -1.80 5.07 -2.52
CA ALA A 41 -0.85 6.02 -1.98
C ALA A 41 -0.27 5.51 -0.66
N TRP A 42 -1.11 5.02 0.25
CA TRP A 42 -0.66 4.46 1.53
C TRP A 42 0.26 3.23 1.35
N LEU A 43 -0.03 2.34 0.39
CA LEU A 43 0.78 1.14 0.13
C LEU A 43 2.12 1.45 -0.57
N PHE A 44 2.15 2.42 -1.48
CA PHE A 44 3.26 2.57 -2.44
C PHE A 44 3.97 3.93 -2.43
N GLU A 45 3.38 4.97 -1.87
CA GLU A 45 3.93 6.34 -1.91
C GLU A 45 4.42 6.81 -0.54
N GLY A 46 4.05 6.13 0.54
CA GLY A 46 4.64 6.37 1.87
C GLY A 46 6.15 6.18 1.85
N ALA A 47 6.88 7.15 2.40
CA ALA A 47 8.33 7.12 2.47
C ALA A 47 8.80 5.95 3.34
N ASP A 48 9.90 5.31 2.95
CA ASP A 48 10.41 4.12 3.65
C ASP A 48 10.89 4.42 5.08
N ASP A 49 11.11 5.70 5.39
CA ASP A 49 11.51 6.22 6.70
C ASP A 49 10.32 6.69 7.57
N GLU A 50 9.08 6.49 7.12
CA GLU A 50 7.88 6.89 7.86
C GLU A 50 7.69 6.04 9.13
N THR A 51 7.91 6.64 10.30
CA THR A 51 7.98 5.96 11.61
C THR A 51 6.64 5.73 12.32
N GLY A 52 5.51 6.11 11.70
CA GLY A 52 4.19 5.92 12.30
C GLY A 52 3.81 4.43 12.40
N ILE A 53 3.31 3.97 13.55
CA ILE A 53 2.93 2.55 13.73
C ILE A 53 1.83 2.09 12.76
N THR A 54 1.02 3.03 12.26
CA THR A 54 -0.03 2.80 11.26
C THR A 54 0.41 3.11 9.83
N SER A 55 1.67 3.51 9.60
CA SER A 55 2.23 3.61 8.26
C SER A 55 2.45 2.21 7.69
N PHE A 56 2.54 2.08 6.37
CA PHE A 56 2.87 0.79 5.77
C PHE A 56 4.24 0.25 6.27
N PRO A 57 5.33 1.05 6.30
CA PRO A 57 6.60 0.62 6.89
C PRO A 57 6.50 0.21 8.36
N GLY A 58 5.78 0.98 9.17
CA GLY A 58 5.58 0.69 10.60
C GLY A 58 4.82 -0.61 10.84
N ILE A 59 3.75 -0.86 10.07
CA ILE A 59 3.02 -2.12 10.13
C ILE A 59 3.93 -3.29 9.71
N CYS A 60 4.73 -3.14 8.66
CA CYS A 60 5.67 -4.19 8.26
C CYS A 60 6.68 -4.49 9.36
N GLN A 61 7.21 -3.47 10.03
CA GLN A 61 8.13 -3.62 11.15
C GLN A 61 7.50 -4.37 12.32
N VAL A 62 6.29 -3.98 12.76
CA VAL A 62 5.59 -4.65 13.87
C VAL A 62 5.25 -6.10 13.54
N MET A 63 4.94 -6.38 12.28
CA MET A 63 4.61 -7.72 11.78
C MET A 63 5.84 -8.55 11.39
N ASN A 64 7.05 -8.01 11.51
CA ASN A 64 8.30 -8.66 11.08
C ASN A 64 8.27 -9.09 9.59
N LEU A 65 7.74 -8.22 8.74
CA LEU A 65 7.65 -8.40 7.30
C LEU A 65 8.68 -7.51 6.59
N ASP A 66 9.22 -8.02 5.48
CA ASP A 66 9.99 -7.20 4.55
C ASP A 66 9.03 -6.37 3.67
N GLY A 67 8.93 -5.07 3.98
CA GLY A 67 8.03 -4.14 3.28
C GLY A 67 8.32 -4.02 1.78
N ALA A 68 9.60 -4.10 1.37
CA ALA A 68 9.97 -4.06 -0.04
C ALA A 68 9.49 -5.31 -0.77
N ARG A 69 9.67 -6.49 -0.15
CA ARG A 69 9.14 -7.76 -0.66
C ARG A 69 7.62 -7.75 -0.75
N VAL A 70 6.92 -7.25 0.27
CA VAL A 70 5.46 -7.13 0.27
C VAL A 70 4.98 -6.22 -0.85
N ARG A 71 5.57 -5.03 -1.00
CA ARG A 71 5.25 -4.12 -2.13
C ARG A 71 5.49 -4.80 -3.47
N ASN A 72 6.62 -5.47 -3.65
CA ASN A 72 6.91 -6.18 -4.90
C ASN A 72 5.88 -7.27 -5.18
N GLN A 73 5.45 -8.04 -4.17
CA GLN A 73 4.41 -9.04 -4.35
C GLN A 73 3.07 -8.42 -4.71
N LEU A 74 2.69 -7.30 -4.07
CA LEU A 74 1.47 -6.56 -4.42
C LEU A 74 1.53 -6.00 -5.85
N ARG A 75 2.69 -5.51 -6.31
CA ARG A 75 2.89 -5.07 -7.70
C ARG A 75 2.65 -6.20 -8.71
N HIS A 76 3.16 -7.39 -8.42
CA HIS A 76 2.95 -8.57 -9.28
C HIS A 76 1.49 -9.01 -9.32
N MET A 77 0.80 -8.95 -8.17
CA MET A 77 -0.61 -9.32 -8.09
C MET A 77 -1.53 -8.25 -8.69
N LEU A 78 -1.14 -6.98 -8.66
CA LEU A 78 -1.97 -5.82 -8.99
C LEU A 78 -1.29 -4.84 -9.95
N PRO A 79 -0.81 -5.28 -11.13
CA PRO A 79 -0.05 -4.42 -12.03
C PRO A 79 -0.83 -3.17 -12.46
N GLN A 80 -2.13 -3.33 -12.70
CA GLN A 80 -3.03 -2.25 -13.11
C GLN A 80 -3.28 -1.22 -12.00
N ALA A 81 -3.17 -1.61 -10.73
CA ALA A 81 -3.41 -0.73 -9.59
C ALA A 81 -2.18 0.10 -9.22
N VAL A 82 -1.00 -0.27 -9.73
CA VAL A 82 0.27 0.40 -9.46
C VAL A 82 0.68 1.32 -10.62
N ALA A 83 0.17 1.07 -11.82
CA ALA A 83 0.42 1.87 -13.03
C ALA A 83 -0.05 3.35 -12.93
N GLY A 84 -0.70 3.75 -11.83
CA GLY A 84 -1.05 5.14 -11.53
C GLY A 84 0.12 6.02 -11.08
N VAL A 85 1.30 5.46 -10.77
CA VAL A 85 2.51 6.26 -10.53
C VAL A 85 3.22 6.50 -11.86
N GLY A 86 3.07 7.73 -12.34
CA GLY A 86 3.82 8.41 -13.38
C GLY A 86 4.86 7.62 -14.16
N SER A 87 4.68 7.68 -15.49
CA SER A 87 5.73 7.82 -16.50
C SER A 87 6.70 9.00 -16.24
N ALA A 88 6.97 9.38 -14.98
CA ALA A 88 7.93 10.39 -14.59
C ALA A 88 9.32 9.78 -14.32
N ALA A 89 9.40 8.48 -14.01
CA ALA A 89 10.68 7.76 -13.92
C ALA A 89 11.23 7.35 -15.30
N ALA A 90 10.43 7.42 -16.36
CA ALA A 90 10.86 7.12 -17.73
C ALA A 90 11.65 8.26 -18.40
N TRP A 91 11.81 9.41 -17.75
CA TRP A 91 12.54 10.57 -18.28
C TRP A 91 13.99 10.69 -17.78
N PHE A 92 14.43 9.83 -16.85
CA PHE A 92 15.78 9.88 -16.28
C PHE A 92 16.73 8.79 -16.79
N GLU A 93 16.39 8.12 -17.90
CA GLU A 93 17.32 7.25 -18.66
C GLU A 93 17.46 7.71 -20.11
N THR A 94 17.69 9.01 -20.31
CA THR A 94 18.35 9.54 -21.53
C THR A 94 19.04 10.86 -21.19
N ASP A 95 20.26 10.77 -20.67
CA ASP A 95 21.50 11.43 -21.16
C ASP A 95 22.67 11.12 -20.20
#